data_AF-A0A7W7WV83-F1
#
_entry.id   AF-A0A7W7WV83-F1
#
_cell.length_a   1.000
_cell.length_b   1.000
_cell.length_c   1.000
_cell.angle_alpha   90.00
_cell.angle_beta   90.00
_cell.angle_gamma   90.00
#
_symmetry.space_group_name_H-M   'P 1'
#
loop_
_entity.id
_entity.type
_entity.pdbx_description
1 polymer ?
#
loop_
_entity_poly.entity_id
_entity_poly.type
_entity_poly.pdbx_seq_one_letter_code
_entity_poly.pdbx_strand_id
1 'polypeptide(L)'
;MVDDKNITAAVRTASEFVAAHGKPARAVVSRLGRAGARVVLVGADGAIGDLVVADVDTAEAVVAAVADLEAHEWDRETTDAAKIGPAHRRRMARR
;
A
#
# COMPACT_ATOMS: atom_id res chain seq x y z
N MET A 1 -2.98 22.26 2.73
CA MET A 1 -1.65 21.98 3.31
C MET A 1 -1.74 20.55 3.78
N VAL A 2 -0.98 19.65 3.15
CA VAL A 2 -1.00 18.23 3.52
C VAL A 2 -0.57 18.14 4.99
N ASP A 3 -1.33 17.46 5.83
CA ASP A 3 -0.95 17.27 7.23
C ASP A 3 0.30 16.39 7.28
N ASP A 4 1.47 16.98 7.55
CA ASP A 4 2.77 16.27 7.62
C ASP A 4 2.76 15.08 8.60
N LYS A 5 1.90 15.14 9.61
CA LYS A 5 1.66 14.06 10.56
C LYS A 5 1.06 12.81 9.90
N ASN A 6 0.16 13.00 8.92
CA ASN A 6 -0.48 11.89 8.20
C ASN A 6 0.50 11.23 7.23
N ILE A 7 1.36 12.01 6.56
CA ILE A 7 2.46 11.45 5.74
C ILE A 7 3.40 10.61 6.61
N THR A 8 3.83 11.14 7.76
CA THR A 8 4.78 10.43 8.65
C THR A 8 4.21 9.08 9.13
N ALA A 9 2.93 9.04 9.51
CA ALA A 9 2.27 7.82 9.92
C ALA A 9 2.11 6.80 8.77
N ALA A 10 1.80 7.28 7.56
CA ALA A 10 1.69 6.45 6.37
C ALA A 10 3.04 5.85 5.95
N VAL A 11 4.11 6.66 5.93
CA VAL A 11 5.48 6.22 5.65
C VAL A 11 5.93 5.17 6.66
N ARG A 12 5.65 5.36 7.96
CA ARG A 12 5.98 4.36 8.98
C ARG A 12 5.26 3.03 8.71
N THR A 13 3.95 3.09 8.49
CA THR A 13 3.13 1.88 8.23
C THR A 13 3.61 1.13 6.99
N ALA A 14 3.90 1.86 5.91
CA ALA A 14 4.41 1.28 4.66
C ALA A 14 5.82 0.67 4.85
N SER A 15 6.70 1.33 5.60
CA SER A 15 8.03 0.81 5.92
C SER A 15 7.96 -0.47 6.76
N GLU A 16 7.07 -0.51 7.75
CA GLU A 16 6.82 -1.71 8.57
C GLU A 16 6.30 -2.86 7.72
N PHE A 17 5.41 -2.58 6.75
CA PHE A 17 4.92 -3.57 5.81
C PHE A 17 6.06 -4.16 4.95
N VAL A 18 6.90 -3.32 4.35
CA VAL A 18 8.06 -3.74 3.54
C VAL A 18 9.00 -4.61 4.37
N ALA A 19 9.29 -4.21 5.61
CA ALA A 19 10.14 -4.98 6.52
C ALA A 19 9.56 -6.36 6.87
N ALA A 20 8.24 -6.46 7.02
CA ALA A 20 7.55 -7.69 7.37
C ALA A 20 7.36 -8.66 6.19
N HIS A 21 7.20 -8.14 4.98
CA HIS A 21 6.72 -8.92 3.82
C HIS A 21 7.71 -9.03 2.66
N GLY A 22 8.94 -8.56 2.86
CA GLY A 22 10.05 -8.70 1.93
C GLY A 22 10.15 -7.58 0.90
N LYS A 23 11.26 -7.60 0.14
CA LYS A 23 11.70 -6.53 -0.76
C LYS A 23 11.96 -7.07 -2.18
N PRO A 24 11.74 -6.28 -3.24
CA PRO A 24 10.96 -5.04 -3.23
C PRO A 24 9.46 -5.35 -3.02
N ALA A 25 8.75 -4.44 -2.38
CA ALA A 25 7.29 -4.46 -2.33
C ALA A 25 6.72 -3.52 -3.40
N ARG A 26 5.48 -3.78 -3.83
CA ARG A 26 4.78 -2.97 -4.81
C ARG A 26 3.74 -2.08 -4.13
N ALA A 27 3.59 -0.85 -4.58
CA ALA A 27 2.54 0.08 -4.17
C ALA A 27 1.69 0.47 -5.39
N VAL A 28 0.37 0.25 -5.28
CA VAL A 28 -0.58 0.68 -6.30
C VAL A 28 -1.43 1.81 -5.74
N VAL A 29 -1.29 3.00 -6.30
CA VAL A 29 -2.05 4.19 -5.90
C VAL A 29 -3.38 4.22 -6.67
N SER A 30 -4.48 4.46 -5.97
CA SER A 30 -5.83 4.52 -6.54
C SER A 30 -6.61 5.71 -5.98
N ARG A 31 -7.08 6.60 -6.85
CA ARG A 31 -7.93 7.74 -6.45
C ARG A 31 -9.30 7.25 -5.95
N LEU A 32 -9.73 7.72 -4.79
CA LEU A 32 -11.04 7.44 -4.17
C LEU A 32 -12.02 8.62 -4.27
N GLY A 33 -11.89 9.44 -5.31
CA GLY A 33 -12.67 10.67 -5.45
C GLY A 33 -12.39 11.66 -4.31
N ARG A 34 -13.45 12.17 -3.66
CA ARG A 34 -13.32 13.13 -2.55
C ARG A 34 -12.84 12.50 -1.24
N ALA A 35 -12.87 11.17 -1.13
CA ALA A 35 -12.41 10.46 0.06
C ALA A 35 -10.88 10.35 0.15
N GLY A 36 -10.16 10.75 -0.92
CA GLY A 36 -8.71 10.81 -0.96
C GLY A 36 -8.10 9.80 -1.93
N ALA A 37 -6.98 9.17 -1.55
CA ALA A 37 -6.33 8.13 -2.32
C ALA A 37 -6.00 6.92 -1.45
N ARG A 38 -6.06 5.74 -2.05
CA ARG A 38 -5.68 4.45 -1.47
C ARG A 38 -4.32 4.04 -2.02
N VAL A 39 -3.48 3.49 -1.17
CA VAL A 39 -2.23 2.82 -1.55
C VAL A 39 -2.34 1.37 -1.14
N VAL A 40 -2.49 0.48 -2.12
CA VAL A 40 -2.44 -0.96 -1.87
C VAL A 40 -0.99 -1.41 -1.93
N LEU A 41 -0.53 -2.09 -0.88
CA LEU A 41 0.82 -2.63 -0.79
C LEU A 41 0.79 -4.13 -1.08
N VAL A 42 1.70 -4.62 -1.92
CA VAL A 42 1.87 -6.06 -2.22
C VAL A 42 3.29 -6.46 -1.88
N GLY A 43 3.44 -7.32 -0.88
CA GLY A 43 4.74 -7.81 -0.42
C GLY A 43 5.33 -8.87 -1.37
N ALA A 44 6.65 -9.08 -1.31
CA ALA A 44 7.32 -10.12 -2.07
C ALA A 44 6.84 -11.54 -1.68
N ASP A 45 6.35 -11.71 -0.44
CA ASP A 45 5.74 -12.94 0.04
C ASP A 45 4.29 -13.15 -0.45
N GLY A 46 3.69 -12.12 -1.07
CA GLY A 46 2.31 -12.06 -1.57
C GLY A 46 1.28 -11.54 -0.57
N ALA A 47 1.68 -11.02 0.59
CA ALA A 47 0.79 -10.33 1.50
C ALA A 47 0.24 -9.04 0.88
N ILE A 48 -0.95 -8.63 1.33
CA ILE A 48 -1.57 -7.35 0.94
C ILE A 48 -1.79 -6.49 2.18
N GLY A 49 -1.38 -5.23 2.08
CA GLY A 49 -1.71 -4.12 2.98
C GLY A 49 -2.48 -3.02 2.27
N ASP A 50 -3.13 -2.14 3.02
CA ASP A 50 -3.87 -0.99 2.51
C ASP A 50 -3.72 0.19 3.47
N LEU A 51 -3.53 1.39 2.93
CA LEU A 51 -3.58 2.65 3.65
C LEU A 51 -4.28 3.71 2.80
N VAL A 52 -5.05 4.58 3.46
CA VAL A 52 -5.78 5.68 2.82
C VAL A 52 -5.16 7.00 3.28
N VAL A 53 -4.90 7.87 2.33
CA VAL A 53 -4.32 9.21 2.53
C VAL A 53 -5.19 10.29 1.89
N ALA A 54 -4.88 11.54 2.17
CA ALA A 54 -5.71 12.69 1.82
C ALA A 54 -5.94 12.85 0.31
N ASP A 55 -4.93 12.56 -0.51
CA ASP A 55 -4.96 12.73 -1.97
C ASP A 55 -3.85 11.90 -2.65
N VAL A 56 -3.84 11.92 -3.98
CA VAL A 56 -2.88 11.17 -4.81
C VAL A 56 -1.46 11.68 -4.62
N ASP A 57 -1.27 13.00 -4.54
CA ASP A 57 0.05 13.61 -4.33
C ASP A 57 0.66 13.15 -3.00
N THR A 58 -0.15 13.05 -1.94
CA THR A 58 0.26 12.49 -0.65
C THR A 58 0.62 11.01 -0.78
N ALA A 59 -0.14 10.23 -1.56
CA ALA A 59 0.14 8.81 -1.78
C ALA A 59 1.46 8.60 -2.51
N GLU A 60 1.72 9.35 -3.58
CA GLU A 60 2.96 9.32 -4.34
C GLU A 60 4.16 9.75 -3.47
N ALA A 61 3.99 10.78 -2.63
CA ALA A 61 5.00 11.19 -1.67
C ALA A 61 5.34 10.09 -0.64
N VAL A 62 4.33 9.35 -0.17
CA VAL A 62 4.55 8.20 0.73
C VAL A 62 5.34 7.10 0.02
N VAL A 63 4.97 6.75 -1.21
CA VAL A 63 5.68 5.71 -1.99
C VAL A 63 7.14 6.11 -2.21
N ALA A 64 7.39 7.35 -2.63
CA ALA A 64 8.74 7.86 -2.88
C ALA A 64 9.62 7.93 -1.62
N ALA A 65 9.02 8.07 -0.43
CA ALA A 65 9.74 8.17 0.83
C ALA A 65 10.14 6.81 1.44
N VAL A 66 9.57 5.70 0.97
CA VAL A 66 9.79 4.37 1.55
C VAL A 66 10.79 3.60 0.70
N ALA A 67 11.91 3.20 1.30
CA ALA A 67 12.90 2.37 0.62
C ALA A 67 12.33 0.99 0.25
N ASP A 68 12.70 0.48 -0.93
CA ASP A 68 12.27 -0.81 -1.47
C ASP A 68 10.74 -0.93 -1.66
N LEU A 69 10.03 0.19 -1.75
CA LEU A 69 8.63 0.27 -2.15
C LEU A 69 8.53 0.94 -3.52
N GLU A 70 8.12 0.19 -4.53
CA GLU A 70 8.07 0.66 -5.90
C GLU A 70 6.63 1.01 -6.30
N ALA A 71 6.46 2.05 -7.11
CA ALA A 71 5.16 2.37 -7.70
C ALA A 71 4.86 1.37 -8.83
N HIS A 72 3.67 0.75 -8.79
CA HIS A 72 3.18 -0.21 -9.77
C HIS A 72 1.71 0.08 -10.11
N GLU A 73 1.23 -0.53 -11.18
CA GLU A 73 -0.19 -0.54 -11.55
C GLU A 73 -0.82 -1.91 -11.31
N TRP A 74 -2.15 -2.02 -11.43
CA TRP A 74 -2.83 -3.30 -11.46
C TRP A 74 -2.67 -3.98 -12.82
N ASP A 75 -1.44 -4.43 -13.09
CA ASP A 75 -1.10 -5.27 -14.23
C ASP A 75 -1.11 -6.76 -13.86
N ARG A 76 -0.75 -7.61 -14.82
CA ARG A 76 -0.69 -9.06 -14.61
C ARG A 76 0.32 -9.43 -13.52
N GLU A 77 1.51 -8.83 -13.54
CA GLU A 77 2.57 -9.17 -12.60
C GLU A 77 2.19 -8.83 -11.15
N THR A 78 1.62 -7.64 -10.95
CA THR A 78 1.17 -7.17 -9.64
C THR A 78 -0.01 -7.98 -9.13
N THR A 79 -0.91 -8.39 -10.03
CA THR A 79 -2.02 -9.29 -9.70
C THR A 79 -1.54 -10.69 -9.31
N ASP A 80 -0.57 -11.24 -10.06
CA ASP A 80 -0.02 -12.59 -9.81
C ASP A 80 0.85 -12.63 -8.54
N ALA A 81 1.46 -11.50 -8.15
CA ALA A 81 2.23 -11.40 -6.91
C ALA A 81 1.36 -11.52 -5.65
N ALA A 82 0.08 -11.13 -5.71
CA ALA A 82 -0.84 -11.14 -4.58
C ALA A 82 -1.37 -12.55 -4.24
N LYS A 83 -1.18 -13.00 -2.99
CA LYS A 83 -1.67 -14.31 -2.51
C LYS A 83 -2.94 -14.18 -1.67
N ILE A 84 -4.10 -14.27 -2.34
CA ILE A 84 -5.42 -14.25 -1.68
C ILE A 84 -5.86 -15.65 -1.28
N GLY A 85 -5.46 -16.08 -0.08
CA GLY A 85 -5.85 -17.37 0.51
C GLY A 85 -7.09 -17.32 1.42
N PRO A 86 -7.61 -18.47 1.90
CA PRO A 86 -8.73 -18.52 2.84
C PRO A 86 -8.50 -17.74 4.12
N ALA A 87 -7.28 -17.76 4.68
CA ALA A 87 -6.94 -16.98 5.87
C ALA A 87 -7.06 -15.47 5.62
N HIS A 88 -6.60 -15.00 4.46
CA HIS A 88 -6.70 -13.60 4.06
C HIS A 88 -8.18 -13.18 3.91
N ARG A 89 -8.99 -13.98 3.20
CA ARG A 89 -10.44 -13.73 3.05
C ARG A 89 -11.15 -13.69 4.40
N ARG A 90 -10.80 -14.59 5.33
CA ARG A 90 -11.36 -14.59 6.70
C ARG A 90 -10.97 -13.34 7.49
N ARG A 91 -9.82 -12.71 7.21
CA ARG A 91 -9.43 -11.44 7.86
C ARG A 91 -10.28 -10.29 7.31
N MET A 92 -10.48 -10.22 6.00
CA MET A 92 -11.34 -9.20 5.36
C MET A 92 -12.80 -9.30 5.77
N ALA A 93 -13.30 -10.51 6.03
CA ALA A 93 -14.69 -10.74 6.43
C ALA A 93 -14.99 -10.42 7.90
N ARG A 94 -13.99 -10.03 8.72
CA ARG A 94 -14.22 -9.70 10.12
C ARG A 94 -14.81 -8.31 10.20
N ARG A 95 -16.00 -8.21 10.80
CA ARG A 95 -16.71 -6.98 11.11
C ARG A 95 -16.33 -6.47 12.49
#